data_AF-A0A292PV03-F1
#
_entry.id   AF-A0A292PV03-F1
#
_cell.length_a   1.000
_cell.length_b   1.000
_cell.length_c   1.000
_cell.angle_alpha   90.00
_cell.angle_beta   90.00
_cell.angle_gamma   90.00
#
_symmetry.space_group_name_H-M   'P 1'
#
loop_
_entity.id
_entity.type
_entity.pdbx_description
1 polymer ?
#
loop_
_entity_poly.entity_id
_entity_poly.type
_entity_poly.pdbx_seq_one_letter_code
_entity_poly.pdbx_strand_id
1 'polypeptide(L)' 'GRERILGPDHPGALSSVNNLANVLRDQGKYVESEAMNRRALEGQERILGPDHPHTITSANNLAILLR' A
#
# COMPACT_ATOMS: atom_id res chain seq x y z
N GLY A 1 -15.02 -2.96 -4.16
CA GLY A 1 -13.74 -3.19 -3.47
C GLY A 1 -13.90 -2.99 -1.97
N ARG A 2 -12.94 -3.47 -1.16
CA ARG A 2 -12.95 -3.29 0.31
C ARG A 2 -13.09 -1.82 0.72
N GLU A 3 -12.56 -0.87 -0.05
CA GLU A 3 -12.75 0.58 0.17
C GLU A 3 -14.22 1.00 0.29
N ARG A 4 -15.11 0.44 -0.54
CA ARG A 4 -16.55 0.77 -0.53
C ARG A 4 -17.26 0.27 0.73
N ILE A 5 -16.75 -0.81 1.34
CA ILE A 5 -17.40 -1.51 2.45
C ILE A 5 -16.82 -1.04 3.80
N LEU A 6 -15.51 -0.81 3.85
CA LEU A 6 -14.77 -0.54 5.07
C LEU A 6 -14.33 0.93 5.20
N GLY A 7 -14.40 1.70 4.10
CA GLY A 7 -13.80 3.02 3.99
C GLY A 7 -12.39 2.98 3.40
N PRO A 8 -11.93 4.07 2.76
CA PRO A 8 -10.65 4.14 2.04
C PRO A 8 -9.44 4.01 2.97
N ASP A 9 -9.61 4.38 4.24
CA ASP A 9 -8.55 4.39 5.25
C ASP A 9 -8.50 3.10 6.07
N HIS A 10 -9.48 2.22 5.96
CA HIS A 10 -9.49 1.02 6.78
C HIS A 10 -8.25 0.16 6.48
N PRO A 11 -7.54 -0.39 7.49
CA PRO A 11 -6.33 -1.20 7.28
C PRO A 11 -6.49 -2.29 6.21
N GLY A 12 -7.62 -3.01 6.22
CA GLY A 12 -7.94 -4.00 5.20
C GLY A 12 -8.14 -3.45 3.78
N ALA A 13 -8.58 -2.21 3.63
CA ALA A 13 -8.65 -1.51 2.35
C ALA A 13 -7.24 -1.10 1.87
N LEU A 14 -6.42 -0.53 2.76
CA LEU A 14 -5.02 -0.17 2.47
C LEU A 14 -4.15 -1.39 2.10
N SER A 15 -4.33 -2.53 2.78
CA SER A 15 -3.68 -3.79 2.37
C SER A 15 -4.12 -4.24 0.97
N SER A 16 -5.35 -3.93 0.57
CA SER A 16 -5.82 -4.24 -0.80
C SER A 16 -5.21 -3.30 -1.83
N VAL A 17 -5.01 -2.01 -1.48
CA VAL A 17 -4.27 -1.04 -2.31
C VAL A 17 -2.81 -1.49 -2.50
N ASN A 18 -2.15 -1.95 -1.44
CA ASN A 18 -0.79 -2.47 -1.48
C ASN A 18 -0.67 -3.70 -2.43
N ASN A 19 -1.65 -4.61 -2.40
CA ASN A 19 -1.68 -5.74 -3.32
C ASN A 19 -1.88 -5.30 -4.78
N LEU A 20 -2.73 -4.31 -5.03
CA LEU A 20 -2.91 -3.75 -6.38
C LEU A 20 -1.60 -3.09 -6.87
N ALA A 21 -0.87 -2.42 -5.98
CA ALA A 21 0.42 -1.84 -6.30
C ALA A 21 1.44 -2.89 -6.77
N ASN A 22 1.49 -4.06 -6.12
CA ASN A 22 2.33 -5.18 -6.55
C ASN A 22 1.94 -5.70 -7.94
N VAL A 23 0.64 -5.87 -8.21
CA VAL A 23 0.15 -6.28 -9.54
C VAL A 23 0.55 -5.26 -10.62
N LEU A 24 0.48 -3.97 -10.33
CA LEU A 24 0.89 -2.91 -11.26
C LEU A 24 2.40 -2.95 -11.54
N ARG A 25 3.23 -3.17 -10.52
CA ARG A 25 4.67 -3.35 -10.68
C ARG A 25 4.96 -4.53 -11.61
N ASP A 26 4.31 -5.66 -11.39
CA ASP A 26 4.52 -6.88 -12.20
C ASP A 26 4.05 -6.68 -13.66
N GLN A 27 3.18 -5.70 -13.92
CA GLN A 27 2.78 -5.26 -15.26
C GLN A 27 3.71 -4.20 -15.87
N GLY A 28 4.78 -3.79 -15.19
CA GLY A 28 5.67 -2.71 -15.61
C GLY A 28 5.11 -1.29 -15.42
N LYS A 29 3.98 -1.14 -14.73
CA LYS A 29 3.31 0.14 -14.43
C LYS A 29 3.87 0.73 -13.14
N TYR A 30 5.13 1.14 -13.19
CA TYR A 30 5.88 1.53 -11.99
C TYR A 30 5.36 2.83 -11.35
N VAL A 31 4.94 3.81 -12.15
CA VAL A 31 4.41 5.09 -11.64
C VAL A 31 3.11 4.88 -10.86
N GLU A 32 2.17 4.11 -11.41
CA GLU A 32 0.93 3.79 -10.70
C GLU A 32 1.17 2.91 -9.48
N SER A 33 2.12 1.97 -9.56
CA SER A 33 2.55 1.16 -8.42
C SER A 33 3.11 2.02 -7.27
N GLU A 34 3.92 3.02 -7.59
CA GLU A 34 4.53 3.90 -6.60
C GLU A 34 3.48 4.72 -5.87
N ALA A 35 2.56 5.36 -6.63
CA ALA A 35 1.47 6.14 -6.07
C ALA A 35 0.59 5.31 -5.12
N MET A 36 0.29 4.06 -5.48
CA MET A 36 -0.51 3.16 -4.65
C MET A 36 0.25 2.70 -3.39
N ASN A 37 1.53 2.37 -3.50
CA ASN A 37 2.37 2.01 -2.35
C ASN A 37 2.49 3.17 -1.35
N ARG A 38 2.73 4.39 -1.82
CA ARG A 38 2.81 5.60 -0.96
C ARG A 38 1.51 5.84 -0.21
N ARG A 39 0.37 5.79 -0.91
CA ARG A 39 -0.96 5.94 -0.29
C ARG A 39 -1.21 4.87 0.78
N ALA A 40 -0.85 3.62 0.52
CA ALA A 40 -1.02 2.53 1.49
C ALA A 40 -0.14 2.76 2.72
N LEU A 41 1.13 3.12 2.53
CA LEU A 41 2.09 3.40 3.59
C LEU A 41 1.64 4.55 4.49
N GLU A 42 1.30 5.71 3.91
CA GLU A 42 0.82 6.87 4.67
C GLU A 42 -0.42 6.55 5.51
N GLY A 43 -1.36 5.80 4.94
CA GLY A 43 -2.57 5.37 5.66
C GLY A 43 -2.26 4.41 6.81
N GLN A 44 -1.36 3.44 6.58
CA GLN A 44 -1.00 2.45 7.59
C GLN A 44 -0.16 3.07 8.71
N GLU A 45 0.80 3.94 8.40
CA GLU A 45 1.56 4.69 9.39
C GLU A 45 0.63 5.49 10.30
N ARG A 46 -0.34 6.22 9.72
CA ARG A 46 -1.29 7.04 10.47
C ARG A 46 -2.20 6.23 11.39
N ILE A 47 -2.60 5.03 10.98
CA ILE A 47 -3.66 4.25 11.68
C ILE A 47 -3.08 3.20 12.62
N LEU A 48 -1.97 2.58 12.22
CA LEU A 48 -1.36 1.44 12.92
C LEU A 48 -0.03 1.79 13.56
N GLY A 49 0.59 2.90 13.15
CA GLY A 49 1.94 3.29 13.56
C GLY A 49 3.04 2.72 12.66
N PRO A 50 4.27 3.27 12.76
CA PRO A 50 5.41 2.90 11.90
C PRO A 50 5.89 1.46 12.11
N ASP A 51 5.83 0.95 13.35
CA ASP A 51 6.35 -0.37 13.71
C ASP A 51 5.37 -1.52 13.43
N HIS A 52 4.16 -1.22 12.96
CA HIS A 52 3.17 -2.25 12.69
C HIS A 52 3.58 -3.10 11.47
N PRO A 53 3.42 -4.44 11.49
CA PRO A 53 3.84 -5.32 10.40
C PRO A 53 3.31 -4.93 9.01
N HIS A 54 2.08 -4.45 8.93
CA HIS A 54 1.50 -3.96 7.68
C HIS A 54 2.20 -2.71 7.14
N THR A 55 2.55 -1.77 8.02
CA THR A 55 3.29 -0.55 7.68
C THR A 55 4.68 -0.89 7.16
N ILE A 56 5.40 -1.76 7.88
CA ILE A 56 6.72 -2.25 7.49
C ILE A 56 6.64 -2.95 6.12
N THR A 57 5.61 -3.76 5.89
CA THR A 57 5.42 -4.45 4.60
C THR A 57 5.26 -3.47 3.44
N SER A 58 4.46 -2.41 3.61
CA SER A 58 4.27 -1.40 2.55
C SER A 58 5.52 -0.55 2.33
N ALA A 59 6.27 -0.21 3.38
CA ALA A 59 7.56 0.45 3.24
C ALA A 59 8.55 -0.41 2.45
N ASN A 60 8.59 -1.72 2.72
CA ASN A 60 9.47 -2.66 2.03
C ASN A 60 9.10 -2.83 0.55
N ASN A 61 7.80 -2.87 0.22
CA ASN A 61 7.34 -2.91 -1.16
C ASN A 61 7.73 -1.64 -1.94
N LEU A 62 7.58 -0.46 -1.31
CA LEU A 62 8.02 0.80 -1.90
C LEU A 62 9.53 0.83 -2.11
N ALA A 63 10.33 0.32 -1.16
CA ALA A 63 11.77 0.23 -1.29
C ALA A 63 12.20 -0.71 -2.44
N ILE A 64 11.52 -1.85 -2.62
CA ILE A 64 11.77 -2.77 -3.74
C ILE A 64 11.45 -2.11 -5.09
N LEU A 65 10.39 -1.32 -5.15
CA LEU A 65 9.98 -0.63 -6.38
C LEU A 65 10.96 0.46 -6.81
N LEU A 66 11.59 1.14 -5.84
CA LEU A 66 12.50 2.27 -6.08
C LEU A 66 13.97 1.85 -6.26
N ARG A 67 14.27 0.55 -6.21
CA ARG A 67 15.60 0.00 -6.39
C ARG A 67 16.02 -0.04 -7.85
#